data_AF-A0A267GWU7-F1
#
_entry.id   AF-A0A267GWU7-F1
#
_cell.length_a   1.000
_cell.length_b   1.000
_cell.length_c   1.000
_cell.angle_alpha   90.00
_cell.angle_beta   90.00
_cell.angle_gamma   90.00
#
_symmetry.space_group_name_H-M   'P 1'
#
loop_
_entity.id
_entity.type
_entity.pdbx_description
1 polymer ?
#
loop_
_entity_poly.entity_id
_entity_poly.type
_entity_poly.pdbx_seq_one_letter_code
_entity_poly.pdbx_strand_id
1 'polypeptide(L)' 'AGNMAGGDHYPDDMFKGWRRYYNTYTTRGRFNIVMSTWGGLFALVFLMKRRGGNNAIEQQKPSLHK' A
#
# COMPACT_ATOMS: atom_id res chain seq x y z
N ALA A 1 -16.75 20.46 20.64
CA ALA A 1 -17.73 20.14 19.58
C ALA A 1 -16.98 19.64 18.36
N GLY A 2 -16.95 18.33 18.12
CA GLY A 2 -16.39 17.73 16.91
C GLY A 2 -17.53 17.15 16.09
N ASN A 3 -17.89 17.82 15.00
CA ASN A 3 -18.86 17.30 14.04
C ASN A 3 -18.21 16.11 13.32
N MET A 4 -18.44 14.89 13.80
CA MET A 4 -18.16 13.69 13.00
C MET A 4 -19.27 13.60 11.96
N ALA A 5 -18.89 14.01 10.75
CA ALA A 5 -19.73 14.16 9.58
C ALA A 5 -20.63 12.95 9.32
N GLY A 6 -21.90 13.26 9.04
CA GLY A 6 -22.70 12.58 8.03
C GLY A 6 -23.16 11.18 8.40
N GLY A 7 -24.27 11.10 9.12
CA GLY A 7 -25.17 9.94 9.06
C GLY A 7 -25.82 9.86 7.68
N ASP A 8 -25.04 9.55 6.65
CA ASP A 8 -25.61 9.09 5.39
C ASP A 8 -25.95 7.62 5.55
N HIS A 9 -27.24 7.34 5.52
CA HIS A 9 -27.82 6.00 5.55
C HIS A 9 -27.55 5.30 4.21
N TYR A 10 -26.27 5.05 3.88
CA TYR A 10 -25.90 4.31 2.67
C TYR A 10 -26.50 2.90 2.77
N PRO A 11 -27.22 2.42 1.74
CA PRO A 11 -27.81 1.09 1.79
C PRO A 11 -26.70 0.06 2.00
N ASP A 12 -26.81 -0.75 3.06
CA ASP A 12 -25.84 -1.80 3.42
C ASP A 12 -25.54 -2.74 2.24
N ASP A 13 -26.46 -2.82 1.27
CA ASP A 13 -26.31 -3.59 0.04
C ASP A 13 -25.24 -3.07 -0.93
N MET A 14 -24.85 -1.79 -0.86
CA MET A 14 -23.80 -1.22 -1.73
C MET A 14 -22.38 -1.69 -1.35
N PHE A 15 -22.18 -2.11 -0.10
CA PHE A 15 -20.88 -2.47 0.45
C PHE A 15 -20.79 -3.97 0.75
N LYS A 16 -21.00 -4.82 -0.27
CA LYS A 16 -20.81 -6.27 -0.15
C LYS A 16 -19.36 -6.68 -0.45
N GLY A 17 -18.85 -7.64 0.33
CA GLY A 17 -17.52 -8.22 0.17
C GLY A 17 -16.37 -7.25 0.42
N TRP A 18 -15.34 -7.30 -0.43
CA TRP A 18 -14.12 -6.49 -0.32
C TRP A 18 -14.37 -4.96 -0.42
N ARG A 19 -15.43 -4.55 -1.13
CA ARG A 19 -15.85 -3.13 -1.23
C ARG A 19 -16.28 -2.54 0.12
N ARG A 20 -16.65 -3.37 1.10
CA ARG A 20 -16.91 -2.91 2.47
C ARG A 20 -15.66 -2.37 3.15
N TYR A 21 -14.51 -2.96 2.83
CA TYR A 21 -13.22 -2.61 3.41
C TYR A 21 -12.45 -1.61 2.57
N TYR A 22 -12.71 -1.56 1.26
CA TYR A 22 -12.12 -0.61 0.33
C TYR A 22 -13.20 0.25 -0.32
N ASN A 23 -13.57 1.34 0.35
CA ASN A 23 -14.46 2.35 -0.19
C ASN A 23 -14.02 3.75 0.21
N THR A 24 -14.42 4.73 -0.58
CA THR A 24 -14.12 6.15 -0.35
C THR A 24 -15.25 6.86 0.41
N TYR A 25 -16.29 6.16 0.84
CA TYR A 25 -17.46 6.74 1.48
C TYR A 25 -17.33 6.72 3.00
N THR A 26 -16.88 5.61 3.57
CA THR A 26 -16.73 5.43 5.01
C THR A 26 -15.30 5.73 5.48
N THR A 27 -15.17 6.19 6.72
CA THR A 27 -13.86 6.42 7.36
C THR A 27 -13.01 5.15 7.39
N ARG A 28 -13.62 3.98 7.64
CA ARG A 28 -12.92 2.68 7.64
C ARG A 28 -12.39 2.32 6.25
N GLY A 29 -13.20 2.53 5.20
CA GLY A 29 -12.79 2.27 3.83
C GLY A 29 -11.60 3.14 3.41
N ARG A 30 -11.68 4.45 3.70
CA ARG A 30 -10.59 5.40 3.41
C ARG A 30 -9.30 5.04 4.15
N PHE A 31 -9.42 4.64 5.42
CA PHE A 31 -8.27 4.24 6.23
C PHE A 31 -7.55 3.01 5.67
N ASN A 32 -8.28 1.97 5.27
CA ASN A 32 -7.68 0.78 4.66
C ASN A 32 -7.01 1.08 3.31
N ILE A 33 -7.58 1.98 2.50
CA ILE A 33 -6.95 2.45 1.26
C ILE A 33 -5.60 3.09 1.57
N VAL A 34 -5.56 4.04 2.51
CA VAL A 34 -4.32 4.74 2.90
C VAL A 34 -3.28 3.77 3.44
N MET A 35 -3.66 2.86 4.34
CA MET A 35 -2.75 1.83 4.86
C MET A 35 -2.19 0.94 3.75
N SER A 36 -3.01 0.56 2.79
CA SER A 36 -2.59 -0.26 1.66
C SER A 36 -1.65 0.48 0.72
N THR A 37 -1.87 1.77 0.49
CA THR A 37 -0.96 2.61 -0.30
C THR A 37 0.41 2.73 0.36
N TRP A 38 0.46 3.03 1.65
CA TRP A 38 1.73 3.13 2.38
C TRP A 38 2.43 1.78 2.52
N GLY A 39 1.68 0.72 2.83
CA GLY A 39 2.22 -0.64 2.89
C GLY A 39 2.76 -1.11 1.54
N GLY A 40 2.05 -0.81 0.45
CA GLY A 40 2.47 -1.13 -0.91
C GLY A 40 3.73 -0.37 -1.35
N LEU A 41 3.81 0.93 -1.05
CA LEU A 41 5.01 1.74 -1.30
C LEU A 41 6.20 1.22 -0.51
N PHE A 42 6.00 0.92 0.79
CA PHE A 42 7.05 0.36 1.63
C PHE A 42 7.53 -1.00 1.09
N ALA A 43 6.60 -1.89 0.73
CA ALA A 43 6.92 -3.19 0.15
C ALA A 43 7.66 -3.05 -1.18
N LEU A 44 7.26 -2.11 -2.04
CA LEU A 44 7.92 -1.84 -3.31
C LEU A 44 9.38 -1.40 -3.08
N VAL A 45 9.59 -0.40 -2.23
CA VAL A 45 10.94 0.09 -1.89
C VAL A 45 11.79 -1.03 -1.28
N PHE A 46 11.21 -1.82 -0.37
CA PHE A 46 11.89 -2.95 0.25
C PHE A 46 12.29 -4.02 -0.78
N LEU A 47 11.39 -4.37 -1.70
CA LEU A 47 11.68 -5.31 -2.79
C LEU A 47 12.74 -4.78 -3.76
N MET A 48 12.70 -3.48 -4.10
CA MET A 48 13.73 -2.85 -4.93
C MET A 48 15.09 -2.89 -4.25
N LYS A 49 15.16 -2.61 -2.95
CA LYS A 49 16.40 -2.72 -2.16
C LYS A 49 16.92 -4.16 -2.11
N ARG A 50 16.03 -5.14 -1.93
CA ARG A 50 16.38 -6.57 -1.93
C ARG A 50 16.84 -7.07 -3.31
N ARG A 51 16.26 -6.57 -4.40
CA ARG A 51 16.67 -6.91 -5.77
C ARG A 51 17.95 -6.20 -6.21
N GLY A 52 18.13 -4.94 -5.84
CA GLY A 52 19.32 -4.15 -6.15
C GLY A 52 20.59 -4.62 -5.43
N GLY A 53 20.45 -5.23 -4.24
CA GLY A 53 21.55 -5.85 -3.53
C GLY A 53 22.21 -7.01 -4.29
N ASN A 54 21.47 -7.73 -5.13
CA ASN A 54 22.02 -8.85 -5.90
C ASN A 54 22.77 -8.36 -7.16
N ASN A 55 22.32 -7.27 -7.78
CA ASN A 55 22.94 -6.74 -9.01
C ASN A 55 24.21 -5.91 -8.72
N ALA A 56 24.35 -5.34 -7.51
CA ALA A 56 25.55 -4.60 -7.10
C ALA A 56 26.73 -5.52 -6.75
N ILE A 57 26.46 -6.74 -6.29
CA ILE A 57 27.50 -7.74 -5.96
C ILE A 57 28.12 -8.31 -7.24
N GLU A 58 27.36 -8.43 -8.33
CA GLU A 58 27.85 -8.96 -9.61
C GLU A 58 28.76 -7.97 -10.37
N GLN A 59 28.53 -6.66 -10.20
CA GLN A 59 29.39 -5.62 -10.78
C GLN A 59 30.69 -5.38 -9.98
N GLN A 60 30.80 -5.95 -8.78
CA GLN A 60 31.98 -5.83 -7.92
C GLN A 60 32.94 -7.01 -8.05
N LYS A 61 32.94 -7.73 -9.19
CA LYS A 61 34.05 -8.61 -9.54
C LYS A 61 35.06 -7.77 -10.35
N PRO A 62 36.05 -7.11 -9.71
CA PRO A 62 37.08 -6.40 -10.45
C PRO A 62 37.72 -7.39 -11.42
N SER A 63 37.88 -6.95 -12.67
CA SER A 63 38.59 -7.68 -13.72
C SER A 63 39.96 -8.07 -13.19
N LEU A 64 40.07 -9.32 -12.72
CA LEU A 64 41.32 -9.91 -12.33
C LEU A 64 42.10 -10.15 -13.62
N HIS A 65 42.99 -9.20 -13.88
CA HIS A 65 44.06 -9.20 -14.86
C HIS A 65 44.52 -10.60 -15.26
N LYS A 66 44.46 -10.91 -16.56
CA LYS A 66 45.48 -11.64 -17.32
C LYS A 66 45.25 -11.45 -18.81
#